data_AF-X1AR98-F1
#
_entry.id   AF-X1AR98-F1
#
_cell.length_a   1.000
_cell.length_b   1.000
_cell.length_c   1.000
_cell.angle_alpha   90.00
_cell.angle_beta   90.00
_cell.angle_gamma   90.00
#
_symmetry.space_group_name_H-M   'P 1'
#
loop_
_entity.id
_entity.type
_entity.pdbx_description
1 polymer ?
#
loop_
_entity_poly.entity_id
_entity_poly.type
_entity_poly.pdbx_seq_one_letter_code
_entity_poly.pdbx_strand_id
1 'polypeptide(L)'
;MKIYRISESGDMFCRGYCPEFAIALHRLTGYPIYVFNEIETFEFEDDGNLLEEEDINYLLAHVAVKLPDGRFMDARGIRSEQEIGMNILGSDATPLPNYKLLPYSEDDLYAEQEIVEEVIDMAIDYIKKHKTLFNGIK
;
A
#
# COMPACT_ATOMS: atom_id res chain seq x y z
N MET A 1 5.54 20.43 -15.35
CA MET A 1 6.23 19.13 -15.14
C MET A 1 6.82 19.14 -13.74
N LYS A 2 6.18 18.48 -12.76
CA LYS A 2 6.77 18.28 -11.43
C LYS A 2 7.83 17.18 -11.57
N ILE A 3 9.06 17.47 -11.18
CA ILE A 3 10.16 16.49 -11.20
C ILE A 3 10.14 15.77 -9.86
N TYR A 4 9.69 14.51 -9.86
CA TYR A 4 9.73 13.66 -8.67
C TYR A 4 11.13 13.05 -8.55
N ARG A 5 11.90 13.43 -7.52
CA ARG A 5 13.17 12.77 -7.21
C ARG A 5 12.90 11.55 -6.36
N ILE A 6 13.16 10.36 -6.89
CA ILE A 6 13.12 9.11 -6.12
C ILE A 6 14.26 9.15 -5.09
N SER A 7 13.93 9.05 -3.81
CA SER A 7 14.96 8.84 -2.78
C SER A 7 15.61 7.48 -3.00
N GLU A 8 16.91 7.34 -2.72
CA GLU A 8 17.58 6.03 -2.83
C GLU A 8 16.94 4.94 -1.94
N SER A 9 16.14 5.35 -0.96
CA SER A 9 15.39 4.47 -0.05
C SER A 9 14.05 3.95 -0.59
N GLY A 10 13.52 4.51 -1.69
CA GLY A 10 12.18 4.17 -2.18
C GLY A 10 11.04 4.68 -1.29
N ASP A 11 11.32 5.48 -0.26
CA ASP A 11 10.32 5.93 0.74
C ASP A 11 9.13 6.67 0.14
N MET A 12 9.31 7.36 -1.00
CA MET A 12 8.18 8.01 -1.69
C MET A 12 7.07 7.02 -2.08
N PHE A 13 7.44 5.79 -2.42
CA PHE A 13 6.51 4.72 -2.76
C PHE A 13 5.81 4.15 -1.52
N CYS A 14 6.29 4.42 -0.31
CA CYS A 14 5.57 4.09 0.93
C CYS A 14 4.74 5.26 1.46
N ARG A 15 4.85 6.46 0.88
CA ARG A 15 4.27 7.71 1.43
C ARG A 15 3.39 8.46 0.43
N GLY A 16 2.70 7.72 -0.43
CA GLY A 16 1.73 8.31 -1.38
C GLY A 16 1.71 7.65 -2.74
N TYR A 17 2.75 6.86 -3.10
CA TYR A 17 2.81 6.13 -4.36
C TYR A 17 2.88 4.60 -4.18
N CYS A 18 2.33 4.09 -3.08
CA CYS A 18 2.22 2.65 -2.83
C CYS A 18 1.32 1.93 -3.86
N PRO A 19 0.24 2.52 -4.40
CA PRO A 19 -0.56 1.91 -5.44
C PRO A 19 0.23 1.73 -6.74
N GLU A 20 0.94 2.76 -7.22
CA GLU A 20 1.76 2.69 -8.44
C GLU A 20 2.88 1.66 -8.30
N PHE A 21 3.48 1.59 -7.12
CA PHE A 21 4.50 0.59 -6.84
C PHE A 21 3.93 -0.84 -6.85
N ALA A 22 2.74 -1.04 -6.25
CA ALA A 22 2.07 -2.32 -6.25
C ALA A 22 1.61 -2.73 -7.66
N ILE A 23 1.14 -1.79 -8.48
CA ILE A 23 0.83 -2.02 -9.90
C ILE A 23 2.09 -2.42 -10.66
N ALA A 24 3.22 -1.72 -10.46
CA ALA A 24 4.49 -2.09 -11.07
C ALA A 24 4.91 -3.52 -10.70
N LEU A 25 4.83 -3.89 -9.42
CA LEU A 25 5.10 -5.25 -8.95
C LEU A 25 4.13 -6.27 -9.57
N HIS A 26 2.82 -5.97 -9.59
CA HIS A 26 1.79 -6.82 -10.17
C HIS A 26 2.07 -7.09 -11.65
N ARG A 27 2.30 -6.05 -12.46
CA ARG A 27 2.61 -6.17 -13.89
C ARG A 27 3.90 -6.95 -14.14
N LEU A 28 4.93 -6.79 -13.29
CA LEU A 28 6.21 -7.51 -13.43
C LEU A 28 6.16 -8.98 -13.00
N THR A 29 5.28 -9.33 -12.06
CA THR A 29 5.32 -10.64 -11.38
C THR A 29 4.07 -11.50 -11.59
N GLY A 30 2.94 -10.87 -11.92
CA GLY A 30 1.61 -11.47 -11.89
C GLY A 30 1.05 -11.68 -10.48
N TYR A 31 1.74 -11.23 -9.41
CA TYR A 31 1.26 -11.43 -8.04
C TYR A 31 0.08 -10.52 -7.72
N PRO A 32 -0.97 -11.03 -7.02
CA PRO A 32 -2.19 -10.28 -6.76
C PRO A 32 -1.94 -9.08 -5.84
N ILE A 33 -2.62 -7.98 -6.13
CA ILE A 33 -2.59 -6.74 -5.34
C ILE A 33 -3.49 -6.91 -4.11
N TYR A 34 -3.00 -6.44 -2.97
CA TYR A 34 -3.73 -6.37 -1.72
C TYR A 34 -3.58 -4.99 -1.09
N VAL A 35 -4.69 -4.50 -0.53
CA VAL A 35 -4.77 -3.22 0.16
C VAL A 35 -4.95 -3.47 1.66
N PHE A 36 -4.15 -2.77 2.45
CA PHE A 36 -4.32 -2.61 3.89
C PHE A 36 -5.25 -1.42 4.10
N ASN A 37 -6.54 -1.69 4.30
CA ASN A 37 -7.55 -0.66 4.55
C ASN A 37 -7.69 -0.45 6.05
N GLU A 38 -7.27 0.70 6.54
CA GLU A 38 -7.53 1.13 7.91
C GLU A 38 -9.04 1.24 8.14
N ILE A 39 -9.50 0.71 9.27
CA ILE A 39 -10.89 0.80 9.69
C ILE A 39 -11.01 2.02 10.60
N GLU A 40 -11.62 3.09 10.09
CA GLU A 40 -11.99 4.24 10.90
C GLU A 40 -13.39 4.01 11.46
N THR A 41 -13.51 4.12 12.79
CA THR A 41 -14.80 4.10 13.50
C THR A 41 -15.07 5.52 13.97
N PHE A 42 -16.20 6.08 13.53
CA PHE A 42 -16.65 7.40 13.96
C PHE A 42 -17.66 7.22 15.10
N GLU A 43 -17.35 7.74 16.28
CA GLU A 43 -18.33 7.87 17.35
C GLU A 43 -19.13 9.17 17.08
N PHE A 44 -20.42 9.03 16.77
CA PHE A 44 -21.33 10.18 16.68
C PHE A 44 -22.04 10.39 18.02
N GLU A 45 -21.86 11.57 18.63
CA GLU A 45 -22.71 12.02 19.74
C GLU A 45 -23.90 12.80 19.18
N ASP A 46 -25.12 12.30 19.39
CA ASP A 46 -26.36 13.07 19.18
C ASP A 46 -27.12 13.21 20.50
N ASP A 47 -27.28 14.47 20.94
CA ASP A 47 -28.05 14.86 22.14
C ASP A 47 -27.75 14.04 23.41
N GLY A 48 -26.47 13.74 23.66
CA GLY A 48 -26.01 13.00 24.85
C GLY A 48 -26.32 11.50 24.84
N ASN A 49 -26.81 10.97 23.71
CA ASN A 49 -26.92 9.54 23.46
C ASN A 49 -25.85 9.14 22.43
N LEU A 50 -25.05 8.13 22.77
CA LEU A 50 -24.19 7.46 21.79
C LEU A 50 -25.10 6.73 20.81
N LEU A 51 -25.21 7.24 19.58
CA LEU A 51 -25.84 6.52 18.49
C LEU A 51 -24.76 5.64 17.86
N GLU A 52 -24.80 4.34 18.17
CA GLU A 52 -23.97 3.33 17.50
C GLU A 52 -24.51 3.12 16.06
N GLU A 53 -24.26 4.07 15.16
CA GLU A 53 -24.25 3.79 13.73
C GLU A 53 -22.78 3.56 13.32
N GLU A 54 -22.39 2.29 13.19
CA GLU A 54 -21.08 1.88 12.69
C GLU A 54 -20.96 2.24 11.20
N ASP A 55 -20.77 3.52 10.88
CA ASP A 55 -20.27 3.93 9.57
C ASP A 55 -18.79 3.52 9.49
N ILE A 56 -18.57 2.26 9.09
CA ILE A 56 -17.23 1.71 8.85
C ILE A 56 -16.68 2.36 7.59
N ASN A 57 -15.83 3.36 7.78
CA ASN A 57 -15.04 3.92 6.69
C ASN A 57 -13.75 3.12 6.54
N TYR A 58 -13.44 2.78 5.29
CA TYR A 58 -12.18 2.12 4.92
C TYR A 58 -11.26 3.16 4.29
N LEU A 59 -10.15 3.45 4.95
CA LEU A 59 -9.11 4.32 4.39
C LEU A 59 -7.99 3.46 3.81
N LEU A 60 -7.65 3.68 2.54
CA LEU A 60 -6.51 3.03 1.90
C LEU A 60 -5.22 3.49 2.59
N ALA A 61 -4.65 2.65 3.45
CA ALA A 61 -3.45 2.97 4.20
C ALA A 61 -2.18 2.51 3.48
N HIS A 62 -2.23 1.34 2.82
CA HIS A 62 -1.10 0.80 2.06
C HIS A 62 -1.49 -0.20 1.00
N VAL A 63 -0.65 -0.34 -0.03
CA VAL A 63 -0.83 -1.32 -1.09
C VAL A 63 0.45 -2.13 -1.28
N ALA A 64 0.30 -3.45 -1.41
CA ALA A 64 1.38 -4.39 -1.66
C ALA A 64 0.91 -5.53 -2.57
N VAL A 65 1.83 -6.35 -3.08
CA VAL A 65 1.48 -7.62 -3.74
C VAL A 65 1.69 -8.80 -2.80
N LYS A 66 0.86 -9.84 -2.90
CA LYS A 66 0.97 -11.04 -2.07
C LYS A 66 1.75 -12.14 -2.78
N LEU A 67 2.80 -12.64 -2.13
CA LEU A 67 3.61 -13.74 -2.63
C LEU A 67 2.93 -15.10 -2.42
N PRO A 68 3.32 -16.13 -3.20
CA PRO A 68 2.81 -17.50 -3.01
C PRO A 68 3.05 -18.11 -1.63
N ASP A 69 4.06 -17.63 -0.90
CA ASP A 69 4.37 -18.09 0.46
C ASP A 69 3.58 -17.36 1.56
N GLY A 70 2.65 -16.47 1.18
CA GLY A 70 1.79 -15.73 2.08
C GLY A 70 2.36 -14.41 2.60
N ARG A 71 3.62 -14.07 2.28
CA ARG A 71 4.21 -12.76 2.59
C ARG A 71 3.78 -11.70 1.58
N PHE A 72 4.21 -10.46 1.81
CA PHE A 72 3.90 -9.31 0.96
C PHE A 72 5.18 -8.67 0.45
N MET A 73 5.08 -8.02 -0.72
CA MET A 73 6.17 -7.24 -1.31
C MET A 73 5.68 -5.83 -1.61
N ASP A 74 6.46 -4.84 -1.16
CA ASP A 74 6.28 -3.43 -1.44
C ASP A 74 7.64 -2.74 -1.61
N ALA A 75 7.68 -1.41 -1.64
CA ALA A 75 8.91 -0.66 -1.90
C ALA A 75 10.05 -0.88 -0.90
N ARG A 76 9.78 -1.47 0.27
CA ARG A 76 10.78 -1.83 1.29
C ARG A 76 11.25 -3.28 1.18
N GLY A 77 10.72 -4.04 0.23
CA GLY A 77 11.07 -5.44 -0.02
C GLY A 77 10.01 -6.40 0.50
N ILE A 78 10.43 -7.61 0.83
CA ILE A 78 9.53 -8.69 1.27
C ILE A 78 9.33 -8.63 2.78
N ARG A 79 8.08 -8.52 3.23
CA ARG A 79 7.68 -8.39 4.63
C ARG A 79 6.46 -9.26 4.94
N SER A 80 6.30 -9.64 6.20
CA SER A 80 5.07 -10.24 6.71
C SER A 80 3.96 -9.20 6.86
N GLU A 81 2.71 -9.67 6.94
CA GLU A 81 1.54 -8.83 7.24
C GLU A 81 1.72 -8.02 8.52
N GLN A 82 2.23 -8.66 9.59
CA GLN A 82 2.49 -8.02 10.87
C GLN A 82 3.55 -6.91 10.77
N GLU A 83 4.62 -7.13 10.02
CA GLU A 83 5.67 -6.12 9.81
C GLU A 83 5.15 -4.91 9.03
N ILE A 84 4.24 -5.11 8.08
CA ILE A 84 3.59 -4.01 7.36
C ILE A 84 2.63 -3.27 8.30
N GLY A 85 1.72 -3.97 8.98
CA GLY A 85 0.75 -3.34 9.88
C GLY A 85 1.39 -2.52 11.01
N MET A 86 2.57 -2.92 11.50
CA MET A 86 3.33 -2.18 12.51
C MET A 86 4.11 -0.98 11.95
N ASN A 87 4.32 -0.91 10.63
CA ASN A 87 5.26 0.02 9.99
C ASN A 87 4.88 0.25 8.51
N ILE A 88 3.80 0.99 8.29
CA ILE A 88 3.28 1.26 6.93
C ILE A 88 4.07 2.37 6.22
N LEU A 89 4.20 3.54 6.84
CA LEU A 89 4.87 4.71 6.25
C LEU A 89 6.38 4.81 6.57
N GLY A 90 6.89 3.93 7.45
CA GLY A 90 8.25 4.02 7.97
C GLY A 90 8.40 3.76 9.46
N SER A 91 9.64 3.75 9.94
CA SER A 91 9.99 3.56 11.37
C SER A 91 9.40 4.64 12.30
N ASP A 92 8.86 5.70 11.72
CA ASP A 92 8.16 6.83 12.32
C ASP A 92 6.62 6.74 12.20
N ALA A 93 6.09 5.72 11.52
CA ALA A 93 4.65 5.51 11.38
C ALA A 93 4.07 4.89 12.66
N THR A 94 2.88 5.35 13.03
CA THR A 94 2.08 4.68 14.06
C THR A 94 1.60 3.33 13.51
N PRO A 95 1.60 2.24 14.31
CA PRO A 95 0.99 0.98 13.89
C PRO A 95 -0.47 1.19 13.51
N LEU A 96 -0.96 0.48 12.48
CA LEU A 96 -2.39 0.43 12.20
C LEU A 96 -3.08 -0.36 13.31
N PRO A 97 -3.95 0.27 14.12
CA PRO A 97 -4.58 -0.41 15.24
C PRO A 97 -5.60 -1.44 14.76
N ASN A 98 -6.33 -1.15 13.67
CA ASN A 98 -7.32 -2.02 13.04
C ASN A 98 -7.29 -1.82 11.53
N TYR A 99 -7.17 -2.92 10.78
CA TYR A 99 -7.26 -2.88 9.32
C TYR A 99 -7.89 -4.14 8.77
N LYS A 100 -8.40 -4.04 7.55
CA LYS A 100 -8.87 -5.15 6.74
C LYS A 100 -7.98 -5.30 5.51
N LEU A 101 -7.51 -6.51 5.28
CA LEU A 101 -6.74 -6.82 4.08
C LEU A 101 -7.69 -7.27 2.97
N LEU A 102 -7.76 -6.53 1.87
CA LEU A 102 -8.66 -6.80 0.75
C LEU A 102 -7.89 -6.98 -0.57
N PRO A 103 -8.26 -7.97 -1.41
CA PRO A 103 -7.70 -8.08 -2.74
C PRO A 103 -8.24 -6.96 -3.64
N TYR A 104 -7.37 -6.37 -4.46
CA TYR A 104 -7.72 -5.32 -5.42
C TYR A 104 -7.24 -5.71 -6.81
N SER A 105 -7.94 -5.26 -7.83
CA SER A 105 -7.45 -5.19 -9.21
C SER A 105 -6.75 -3.85 -9.47
N GLU A 106 -6.10 -3.70 -10.63
CA GLU A 106 -5.61 -2.38 -11.04
C GLU A 106 -6.78 -1.39 -11.17
N ASP A 107 -7.89 -1.80 -11.80
CA ASP A 107 -9.08 -0.96 -12.00
C ASP A 107 -9.66 -0.44 -10.68
N ASP A 108 -9.66 -1.26 -9.63
CA ASP A 108 -10.09 -0.83 -8.29
C ASP A 108 -9.18 0.31 -7.78
N LEU A 109 -7.86 0.23 -7.99
CA LEU A 109 -6.93 1.29 -7.57
C LEU A 109 -7.12 2.58 -8.39
N TYR A 110 -7.40 2.49 -9.70
CA TYR A 110 -7.74 3.65 -10.52
C TYR A 110 -9.06 4.30 -10.11
N ALA A 111 -9.99 3.53 -9.53
CA ALA A 111 -11.25 4.05 -9.01
C ALA A 111 -11.07 4.77 -7.66
N GLU A 112 -10.17 4.28 -6.80
CA GLU A 112 -9.91 4.86 -5.48
C GLU A 112 -9.07 6.15 -5.53
N GLN A 113 -8.12 6.27 -6.47
CA GLN A 113 -7.25 7.45 -6.54
C GLN A 113 -6.69 7.73 -7.94
N GLU A 114 -6.17 8.95 -8.11
CA GLU A 114 -5.49 9.35 -9.35
C GLU A 114 -4.12 8.65 -9.43
N ILE A 115 -4.04 7.61 -10.26
CA ILE A 115 -2.82 6.86 -10.56
C ILE A 115 -2.01 7.59 -11.64
N VAL A 116 -0.71 7.80 -11.38
CA VAL A 116 0.21 8.45 -12.34
C VAL A 116 1.09 7.39 -13.02
N GLU A 117 0.85 7.11 -14.31
CA GLU A 117 1.61 6.08 -15.06
C GLU A 117 3.12 6.32 -15.06
N GLU A 118 3.57 7.57 -15.12
CA GLU A 118 5.01 7.86 -15.07
C GLU A 118 5.65 7.41 -13.74
N VAL A 119 4.87 7.38 -12.64
CA VAL A 119 5.34 6.87 -11.35
C VAL A 119 5.40 5.33 -11.35
N ILE A 120 4.54 4.65 -12.11
CA ILE A 120 4.63 3.20 -12.32
C ILE A 120 5.93 2.87 -13.07
N ASP A 121 6.25 3.60 -14.14
CA ASP A 121 7.52 3.42 -14.87
C ASP A 121 8.74 3.64 -13.96
N MET A 122 8.68 4.70 -13.12
CA MET A 122 9.70 4.97 -12.11
C MET A 122 9.83 3.84 -11.07
N ALA A 123 8.71 3.25 -10.64
CA ALA A 123 8.70 2.10 -9.74
C ALA A 123 9.32 0.86 -10.39
N ILE A 124 8.99 0.57 -11.66
CA ILE A 124 9.59 -0.51 -12.43
C ILE A 124 11.12 -0.36 -12.49
N ASP A 125 11.61 0.84 -12.78
CA ASP A 125 13.05 1.11 -12.82
C ASP A 125 13.71 0.96 -11.44
N TYR A 126 13.04 1.42 -10.39
CA TYR A 126 13.50 1.22 -9.01
C TYR A 126 13.61 -0.26 -8.66
N ILE A 127 12.59 -1.08 -8.98
CA ILE A 127 12.57 -2.53 -8.75
C ILE A 127 13.73 -3.20 -9.50
N LYS A 128 13.93 -2.86 -10.77
CA LYS A 128 15.02 -3.39 -11.60
C LYS A 128 16.40 -3.00 -11.09
N LYS A 129 16.56 -1.80 -10.52
CA LYS A 129 17.82 -1.33 -9.93
C LYS A 129 18.13 -2.03 -8.61
N HIS A 130 17.11 -2.36 -7.81
CA HIS A 130 17.25 -2.94 -6.48
C HIS A 130 16.78 -4.40 -6.39
N LYS A 131 17.00 -5.19 -7.45
CA LYS A 131 16.55 -6.60 -7.55
C LYS A 131 16.87 -7.45 -6.32
N THR A 132 17.96 -7.17 -5.60
CA THR A 132 18.34 -7.90 -4.39
C THR A 132 17.30 -7.79 -3.27
N LEU A 133 16.57 -6.67 -3.17
CA LEU A 133 15.46 -6.47 -2.23
C LEU A 133 14.21 -7.30 -2.61
N PHE A 134 14.14 -7.70 -3.89
CA PHE A 134 12.98 -8.34 -4.49
C PHE A 134 13.28 -9.76 -5.00
N ASN A 135 14.38 -10.36 -4.53
CA ASN A 135 14.78 -11.71 -4.93
C ASN A 135 13.62 -12.70 -4.70
N GLY A 136 13.00 -13.14 -5.81
CA GLY A 136 11.68 -13.76 -5.83
C GLY A 136 10.87 -13.39 -7.09
N ILE A 137 11.26 -12.32 -7.79
CA ILE A 137 10.85 -11.99 -9.16
C ILE A 137 11.70 -12.85 -10.12
N LYS A 138 11.07 -13.82 -10.79
CA LYS A 138 11.71 -14.67 -11.81
C LYS A 138 11.87 -13.92 -13.13
#